data_AF-A0A2A4HLD7-F1
#
_entry.id   AF-A0A2A4HLD7-F1
#
_cell.length_a   1.000
_cell.length_b   1.000
_cell.length_c   1.000
_cell.angle_alpha   90.00
_cell.angle_beta   90.00
_cell.angle_gamma   90.00
#
_symmetry.space_group_name_H-M   'P 1'
#
loop_
_entity.id
_entity.type
_entity.pdbx_description
1 polymer ?
#
loop_
_entity_poly.entity_id
_entity_poly.type
_entity_poly.pdbx_seq_one_letter_code
_entity_poly.pdbx_strand_id
1 'polypeptide(L)'
;MLDTPTYVSRSARMLLAALSVAVVSGCATNYPSGSSQQTAQYVLTNDAATLLGDESLNRFLSQAPASGVHTMARSPWGDNVEIVAESAYLAASGRKCRQLRVIEATGSTRTALVCETPNGWVNQRLVTQVVRGRS
;
A
#
# COMPACT_ATOMS: atom_id res chain seq x y z
N MET A 1 16.71 -71.28 -11.96
CA MET A 1 16.68 -70.08 -11.10
C MET A 1 15.23 -69.60 -11.08
N LEU A 2 14.73 -69.32 -9.88
CA LEU A 2 13.32 -69.36 -9.51
C LEU A 2 12.51 -68.19 -10.12
N ASP A 3 11.52 -68.51 -10.95
CA ASP A 3 10.37 -67.66 -11.21
C ASP A 3 9.64 -67.42 -9.88
N THR A 4 9.47 -66.15 -9.48
CA THR A 4 8.70 -65.79 -8.29
C THR A 4 7.54 -64.89 -8.69
N PRO A 5 6.29 -65.37 -8.63
CA PRO A 5 5.12 -64.55 -8.90
C PRO A 5 4.85 -63.64 -7.70
N THR A 6 4.91 -62.32 -7.90
CA THR A 6 4.49 -61.34 -6.89
C THR A 6 2.96 -61.32 -6.81
N TYR A 7 2.40 -62.06 -5.85
CA TYR A 7 0.99 -62.00 -5.49
C TYR A 7 0.74 -60.70 -4.70
N VAL A 8 0.36 -59.63 -5.39
CA VAL A 8 -0.07 -58.39 -4.74
C VAL A 8 -1.51 -58.58 -4.25
N SER A 9 -1.63 -58.81 -2.94
CA SER A 9 -2.89 -58.90 -2.20
C SER A 9 -3.81 -57.70 -2.48
N ARG A 10 -5.11 -57.97 -2.71
CA ARG A 10 -6.17 -56.96 -2.87
C ARG A 10 -6.22 -55.95 -1.71
N SER A 11 -5.80 -56.35 -0.52
CA SER A 11 -5.80 -55.52 0.69
C SER A 11 -4.77 -54.38 0.62
N ALA A 12 -3.67 -54.56 -0.13
CA ALA A 12 -2.64 -53.55 -0.31
C ALA A 12 -3.06 -52.42 -1.26
N ARG A 13 -3.97 -52.71 -2.21
CA ARG A 13 -4.51 -51.70 -3.15
C ARG A 13 -5.53 -50.77 -2.49
N MET A 14 -6.29 -51.22 -1.48
CA MET A 14 -7.24 -50.35 -0.77
C MET A 14 -6.53 -49.34 0.16
N LEU A 15 -5.41 -49.73 0.77
CA LEU A 15 -4.67 -48.84 1.70
C LEU A 15 -4.02 -47.64 0.99
N LEU A 16 -3.63 -47.80 -0.28
CA LEU A 16 -3.06 -46.72 -1.09
C LEU A 16 -4.11 -45.70 -1.59
N ALA A 17 -5.38 -46.12 -1.76
CA ALA A 17 -6.46 -45.22 -2.15
C ALA A 17 -7.01 -44.39 -0.98
N ALA A 18 -6.92 -44.90 0.24
CA ALA A 18 -7.34 -44.18 1.44
C ALA A 18 -6.37 -43.06 1.85
N LEU A 19 -5.09 -43.18 1.49
CA LEU A 19 -4.06 -42.20 1.87
C LEU A 19 -4.12 -40.87 1.08
N SER A 20 -4.75 -40.86 -0.09
CA SER A 20 -4.81 -39.68 -0.98
C SER A 20 -5.98 -38.73 -0.69
N VAL A 21 -6.91 -39.08 0.21
CA VAL A 21 -8.07 -38.23 0.55
C VAL A 21 -7.80 -37.32 1.76
N ALA A 22 -6.71 -37.52 2.50
CA ALA A 22 -6.45 -36.80 3.75
C ALA A 22 -5.65 -35.49 3.61
N VAL A 23 -5.30 -35.03 2.40
CA VAL A 23 -4.36 -33.89 2.22
C VAL A 23 -5.03 -32.63 1.66
N VAL A 24 -6.36 -32.56 1.64
CA VAL A 24 -7.10 -31.31 1.33
C VAL A 24 -7.94 -30.86 2.51
N SER A 25 -7.37 -30.87 3.71
CA SER A 25 -7.80 -29.94 4.77
C SER A 25 -7.08 -28.62 4.53
N GLY A 26 -7.59 -27.85 3.57
CA GLY A 26 -7.19 -26.46 3.37
C GLY A 26 -7.39 -25.67 4.66
N CYS A 27 -6.45 -24.76 4.94
CA CYS A 27 -6.42 -23.87 6.09
C CYS A 27 -7.66 -22.96 6.14
N ALA A 28 -8.79 -23.50 6.56
CA ALA A 28 -9.90 -22.72 7.07
C ALA A 28 -9.81 -22.75 8.59
N THR A 29 -9.74 -21.56 9.18
CA THR A 29 -10.05 -21.30 10.59
C THR A 29 -8.88 -21.46 11.56
N ASN A 30 -8.08 -20.40 11.63
CA ASN A 30 -7.72 -19.83 12.92
C ASN A 30 -7.89 -18.31 12.83
N TYR A 31 -9.14 -17.86 12.81
CA TYR A 31 -9.45 -16.47 13.13
C TYR A 31 -9.36 -16.36 14.66
N PRO A 32 -8.51 -15.50 15.24
CA PRO A 32 -8.37 -15.41 16.68
C PRO A 32 -9.64 -14.78 17.25
N SER A 33 -10.59 -15.59 17.69
CA SER A 33 -11.59 -15.21 18.69
C SER A 33 -10.96 -15.26 20.07
N GLY A 34 -9.95 -14.39 20.27
CA GLY A 34 -9.29 -14.18 21.55
C GLY A 34 -10.01 -13.10 22.35
N SER A 35 -10.83 -13.50 23.31
CA SER A 35 -11.34 -12.67 24.42
C SER A 35 -10.24 -12.37 25.44
N SER A 36 -9.10 -11.87 24.96
CA SER A 36 -8.01 -11.33 25.77
C SER A 36 -7.15 -10.42 24.91
N GLN A 37 -7.58 -9.16 24.79
CA GLN A 37 -6.72 -7.97 24.85
C GLN A 37 -5.33 -8.04 24.19
N GLN A 38 -5.23 -8.67 23.03
CA GLN A 38 -4.17 -8.42 22.06
C GLN A 38 -4.74 -7.34 21.16
N THR A 39 -4.42 -6.08 21.50
CA THR A 39 -4.52 -4.98 20.56
C THR A 39 -3.83 -5.44 19.29
N ALA A 40 -4.62 -5.79 18.28
CA ALA A 40 -4.16 -5.75 16.91
C ALA A 40 -3.61 -4.34 16.75
N GLN A 41 -2.29 -4.22 16.75
CA GLN A 41 -1.61 -2.99 16.40
C GLN A 41 -1.86 -2.82 14.91
N TYR A 42 -3.09 -2.50 14.54
CA TYR A 42 -3.33 -1.70 13.37
C TYR A 42 -2.41 -0.51 13.59
N VAL A 43 -1.36 -0.44 12.80
CA VAL A 43 -0.80 0.86 12.47
C VAL A 43 -1.96 1.54 11.73
N LEU A 44 -2.92 2.07 12.47
CA LEU A 44 -3.57 3.30 12.07
C LEU A 44 -2.37 4.19 11.87
N THR A 45 -1.96 4.31 10.62
CA THR A 45 -0.97 5.28 10.23
C THR A 45 -1.61 6.60 10.66
N ASN A 46 -1.28 7.05 11.86
CA ASN A 46 -1.19 8.45 12.18
C ASN A 46 -0.06 8.96 11.28
N ASP A 47 -0.34 8.97 9.97
CA ASP A 47 0.41 9.74 9.01
C ASP A 47 0.39 11.11 9.63
N ALA A 48 1.57 11.64 9.96
CA ALA A 48 1.71 13.04 10.34
C ALA A 48 1.39 13.87 9.09
N ALA A 49 0.10 13.87 8.74
CA ALA A 49 -0.45 14.43 7.54
C ALA A 49 -0.78 15.87 7.87
N THR A 50 0.03 16.78 7.33
CA THR A 50 -0.19 18.21 7.57
C THR A 50 -1.23 18.71 6.60
N LEU A 51 -2.29 19.32 7.11
CA LEU A 51 -3.32 19.95 6.29
C LEU A 51 -2.72 21.11 5.49
N LEU A 52 -3.02 21.16 4.20
CA LEU A 52 -2.65 22.27 3.34
C LEU A 52 -3.66 23.40 3.57
N GLY A 53 -3.26 24.46 4.26
CA GLY A 53 -4.15 25.57 4.63
C GLY A 53 -4.48 26.56 3.50
N ASP A 54 -3.78 26.50 2.37
CA ASP A 54 -3.97 27.43 1.26
C ASP A 54 -5.16 27.00 0.37
N GLU A 55 -6.20 27.81 0.30
CA GLU A 55 -7.41 27.48 -0.46
C GLU A 55 -7.17 27.42 -1.97
N SER A 56 -6.27 28.26 -2.50
CA SER A 56 -5.95 28.28 -3.93
C SER A 56 -5.24 27.00 -4.36
N LEU A 57 -4.32 26.51 -3.52
CA LEU A 57 -3.66 25.23 -3.68
C LEU A 57 -4.67 24.08 -3.59
N ASN A 58 -5.57 24.08 -2.61
CA ASN A 58 -6.61 23.04 -2.50
C ASN A 58 -7.49 22.99 -3.76
N ARG A 59 -7.94 24.15 -4.26
CA ARG A 59 -8.74 24.24 -5.49
C ARG A 59 -7.97 23.73 -6.69
N PHE A 60 -6.71 24.12 -6.83
CA PHE A 60 -5.81 23.63 -7.87
C PHE A 60 -5.68 22.11 -7.80
N LEU A 61 -5.39 21.52 -6.64
CA LEU A 61 -5.23 20.07 -6.48
C LEU A 61 -6.51 19.30 -6.87
N SER A 62 -7.68 19.85 -6.55
CA SER A 62 -8.97 19.23 -6.89
C SER A 62 -9.30 19.27 -8.38
N GLN A 63 -8.89 20.32 -9.10
CA GLN A 63 -9.35 20.61 -10.47
C GLN A 63 -8.26 20.46 -11.55
N ALA A 64 -6.98 20.48 -11.17
CA ALA A 64 -5.89 20.52 -12.13
C ALA A 64 -5.90 19.29 -13.04
N PRO A 65 -5.69 19.45 -14.36
CA PRO A 65 -5.40 18.31 -15.22
C PRO A 65 -4.05 17.67 -14.84
N ALA A 66 -3.72 16.54 -15.47
CA ALA A 66 -2.37 15.99 -15.37
C ALA A 66 -1.37 16.99 -15.95
N SER A 67 -0.22 17.14 -15.28
CA SER A 67 0.80 18.14 -15.57
C SER A 67 0.35 19.60 -15.43
N GLY A 68 -0.77 19.86 -14.72
CA GLY A 68 -1.17 21.22 -14.36
C GLY A 68 -0.11 21.90 -13.50
N VAL A 69 0.06 23.21 -13.66
CA VAL A 69 1.12 23.99 -13.01
C VAL A 69 0.50 25.06 -12.10
N HIS A 70 1.07 25.24 -10.91
CA HIS A 70 0.69 26.29 -9.96
C HIS A 70 1.91 26.86 -9.26
N THR A 71 2.08 28.17 -9.31
CA THR A 71 3.20 28.87 -8.67
C THR A 71 2.78 29.44 -7.32
N MET A 72 3.63 29.27 -6.30
CA MET A 72 3.35 29.77 -4.95
C MET A 72 4.52 30.57 -4.39
N ALA A 73 4.24 31.76 -3.87
CA ALA A 73 5.24 32.57 -3.18
C ALA A 73 5.66 31.93 -1.84
N ARG A 74 4.72 31.28 -1.14
CA ARG A 74 4.96 30.55 0.11
C ARG A 74 4.20 29.23 0.05
N SER A 75 4.86 28.13 0.35
CA SER A 75 4.26 26.80 0.37
C SER A 75 4.84 25.94 1.49
N PRO A 76 4.19 24.82 1.85
CA PRO A 76 4.75 23.86 2.80
C PRO A 76 6.07 23.21 2.34
N TRP A 77 6.42 23.35 1.06
CA TRP A 77 7.65 22.80 0.48
C TRP A 77 8.74 23.85 0.26
N GLY A 78 8.48 25.11 0.64
CA GLY A 78 9.41 26.23 0.47
C GLY A 78 8.76 27.45 -0.17
N ASP A 79 9.53 28.51 -0.27
CA ASP A 79 9.11 29.77 -0.91
C ASP A 79 9.41 29.75 -2.41
N ASN A 80 8.61 30.49 -3.18
CA ASN A 80 8.77 30.68 -4.63
C ASN A 80 8.93 29.36 -5.38
N VAL A 81 7.98 28.45 -5.19
CA VAL A 81 7.98 27.13 -5.83
C VAL A 81 7.00 27.08 -6.99
N GLU A 82 7.33 26.28 -8.00
CA GLU A 82 6.41 25.81 -9.02
C GLU A 82 5.98 24.38 -8.67
N ILE A 83 4.67 24.17 -8.58
CA ILE A 83 4.05 22.87 -8.31
C ILE A 83 3.48 22.34 -9.61
N VAL A 84 3.95 21.17 -10.02
CA VAL A 84 3.38 20.41 -11.14
C VAL A 84 2.61 19.23 -10.58
N ALA A 85 1.30 19.19 -10.84
CA ALA A 85 0.41 18.13 -10.38
C ALA A 85 0.32 16.98 -11.38
N GLU A 86 0.71 15.77 -10.98
CA GLU A 86 0.45 14.56 -11.77
C GLU A 86 -1.03 14.17 -11.71
N SER A 87 -1.46 13.18 -12.50
CA SER A 87 -2.86 12.73 -12.48
C SER A 87 -3.30 12.27 -11.09
N ALA A 88 -4.59 12.45 -10.80
CA ALA A 88 -5.17 11.91 -9.58
C ALA A 88 -5.41 10.41 -9.69
N TYR A 89 -5.14 9.70 -8.60
CA TYR A 89 -5.33 8.26 -8.48
C TYR A 89 -5.97 7.91 -7.13
N LEU A 90 -6.61 6.75 -7.04
CA LEU A 90 -7.10 6.22 -5.77
C LEU A 90 -6.00 5.39 -5.11
N ALA A 91 -5.61 5.77 -3.89
CA ALA A 91 -4.69 4.97 -3.09
C ALA A 91 -5.39 3.73 -2.51
N ALA A 92 -4.62 2.79 -1.95
CA ALA A 92 -5.16 1.60 -1.28
C ALA A 92 -6.12 1.94 -0.12
N SER A 93 -6.00 3.12 0.48
CA SER A 93 -6.92 3.64 1.50
C SER A 93 -8.26 4.13 0.93
N GLY A 94 -8.45 4.10 -0.39
CA GLY A 94 -9.60 4.68 -1.09
C GLY A 94 -9.55 6.20 -1.22
N ARG A 95 -8.51 6.85 -0.67
CA ARG A 95 -8.36 8.31 -0.77
C ARG A 95 -7.84 8.69 -2.15
N LYS A 96 -8.38 9.78 -2.71
CA LYS A 96 -7.84 10.39 -3.91
C LYS A 96 -6.51 11.05 -3.57
N CYS A 97 -5.45 10.65 -4.25
CA CYS A 97 -4.10 11.16 -4.06
C CYS A 97 -3.51 11.68 -5.37
N ARG A 98 -2.52 12.56 -5.26
CA ARG A 98 -1.75 13.09 -6.39
C ARG A 98 -0.30 13.20 -5.98
N GLN A 99 0.58 12.77 -6.88
CA GLN A 99 1.99 13.10 -6.80
C GLN A 99 2.21 14.51 -7.32
N LEU A 100 3.07 15.25 -6.65
CA LEU A 100 3.50 16.59 -7.03
C LEU A 100 4.99 16.57 -7.32
N ARG A 101 5.37 17.26 -8.38
CA ARG A 101 6.75 17.69 -8.58
C ARG A 101 6.85 19.15 -8.14
N VAL A 102 7.63 19.40 -7.10
CA VAL A 102 7.88 20.74 -6.57
C VAL A 102 9.24 21.20 -7.06
N ILE A 103 9.25 22.29 -7.80
CA ILE A 103 10.45 22.89 -8.38
C ILE A 103 10.71 24.18 -7.61
N GLU A 104 11.84 24.25 -6.94
CA GLU A 104 12.27 25.43 -6.19
C GLU A 104 12.91 26.48 -7.10
N ALA A 105 12.95 27.74 -6.65
CA ALA A 105 13.61 28.82 -7.40
C ALA A 105 15.10 28.55 -7.70
N THR A 106 15.77 27.72 -6.91
CA THR A 106 17.15 27.26 -7.14
C THR A 106 17.28 26.25 -8.29
N GLY A 107 16.15 25.77 -8.82
CA GLY A 107 16.07 24.67 -9.79
C GLY A 107 16.06 23.28 -9.16
N SER A 108 16.20 23.15 -7.84
CA SER A 108 16.07 21.84 -7.19
C SER A 108 14.64 21.33 -7.32
N THR A 109 14.51 20.03 -7.57
CA THR A 109 13.22 19.37 -7.75
C THR A 109 13.05 18.30 -6.70
N ARG A 110 11.87 18.27 -6.06
CA ARG A 110 11.50 17.25 -5.08
C ARG A 110 10.10 16.71 -5.37
N THR A 111 9.88 15.47 -4.97
CA THR A 111 8.56 14.84 -5.05
C THR A 111 7.81 14.99 -3.73
N ALA A 112 6.53 15.32 -3.82
CA ALA A 112 5.61 15.29 -2.68
C ALA A 112 4.37 14.46 -3.01
N LEU A 113 3.72 13.91 -1.99
CA LEU A 113 2.46 13.20 -2.12
C LEU A 113 1.40 13.99 -1.37
N VAL A 114 0.26 14.23 -2.00
CA VAL A 114 -0.90 14.82 -1.35
C VAL A 114 -2.11 13.92 -1.51
N CYS A 115 -2.94 13.86 -0.48
CA CYS A 115 -4.15 13.06 -0.51
C CYS A 115 -5.33 13.86 0.04
N GLU A 116 -6.50 13.68 -0.54
CA GLU A 116 -7.74 14.33 -0.17
C GLU A 116 -8.26 13.78 1.17
N THR A 117 -8.84 14.64 1.98
CA THR A 117 -9.59 14.34 3.21
C THR A 117 -10.89 15.16 3.20
N PRO A 118 -11.86 14.86 4.09
CA PRO A 118 -13.05 15.70 4.23
C PRO A 118 -12.75 17.18 4.54
N ASN A 119 -11.58 17.45 5.14
CA ASN A 119 -11.17 18.81 5.53
C ASN A 119 -10.25 19.49 4.51
N GLY A 120 -10.00 18.86 3.35
CA GLY A 120 -9.08 19.33 2.32
C GLY A 120 -7.90 18.40 2.07
N TRP A 121 -6.94 18.86 1.27
CA TRP A 121 -5.75 18.09 0.92
C TRP A 121 -4.73 18.12 2.05
N VAL A 122 -4.10 16.98 2.32
CA VAL A 122 -3.00 16.86 3.29
C VAL A 122 -1.73 16.41 2.59
N ASN A 123 -0.59 16.95 3.03
CA ASN A 123 0.73 16.47 2.62
C ASN A 123 1.03 15.14 3.33
N GLN A 124 1.51 14.16 2.56
CA GLN A 124 1.76 12.80 3.00
C GLN A 124 3.25 12.49 2.82
N ARG A 125 3.84 11.85 3.82
CA ARG A 125 5.23 11.39 3.72
C ARG A 125 5.28 10.13 2.87
N LEU A 126 6.13 10.10 1.85
CA LEU A 126 6.39 8.86 1.11
C LEU A 126 7.15 7.88 2.04
N VAL A 127 6.56 6.71 2.31
CA VAL A 127 7.13 5.68 3.21
C VAL A 127 8.07 4.71 2.47
N THR A 128 8.56 5.08 1.29
CA THR A 128 9.52 4.25 0.55
C THR A 128 10.95 4.40 1.10
N GLN A 129 11.17 3.95 2.33
CA GLN A 129 12.49 3.49 2.75
C GLN A 129 12.45 1.97 2.87
N VAL A 130 12.83 1.29 1.78
CA VAL A 130 13.29 -0.09 1.87
C VAL A 130 14.63 -0.04 2.59
N VAL A 131 14.62 -0.17 3.92
CA VAL A 131 15.83 -0.46 4.68
C VAL A 131 16.30 -1.82 4.18
N ARG A 132 17.29 -1.81 3.29
CA ARG A 132 17.96 -3.01 2.81
C ARG A 132 18.75 -3.57 3.99
N GLY A 133 18.11 -4.42 4.79
CA GLY A 133 18.77 -5.20 5.82
C GLY A 133 19.85 -6.05 5.16
N ARG A 134 21.11 -5.71 5.43
CA ARG A 134 22.25 -6.54 5.06
C ARG A 134 22.30 -7.67 6.08
N SER A 135 21.98 -8.89 5.63
CA SER A 135 22.31 -10.12 6.35
C SER A 135 23.75 -10.51 6.05
#